data_AF-A0A257EQ66-F1
#
_entry.id   AF-A0A257EQ66-F1
#
_cell.length_a   1.000
_cell.length_b   1.000
_cell.length_c   1.000
_cell.angle_alpha   90.00
_cell.angle_beta   90.00
_cell.angle_gamma   90.00
#
_symmetry.space_group_name_H-M   'P 1'
#
loop_
_entity.id
_entity.type
_entity.pdbx_description
1 polymer ?
#
loop_
_entity_poly.entity_id
_entity_poly.type
_entity_poly.pdbx_seq_one_letter_code
_entity_poly.pdbx_strand_id
1 'polypeptide(L)'
;MGFLAWSIVLANQDGTFARVAAADATPLLLNIEGGLIGLGALLLLASIPAVLRRPAGPLPLRSDTGAYGRLARGLHWAAAALIIPAFTMGQFVTVLAPGRADRADFLATHMLLGLAIAALVALRLGERLARPAPANPRPVRLAHGLLYALLIAMVLTGLALAPAPVLGLSLPPAPLAASLHHGALPLLLALLFAGHLAGAVKAIRRMAA
;
A
#
# COMPACT_ATOMS: atom_id res chain seq x y z
N MET A 1 3.79 -14.41 -4.54
CA MET A 1 2.86 -13.25 -4.56
C MET A 1 1.63 -13.50 -5.43
N GLY A 2 1.75 -14.00 -6.68
CA GLY A 2 0.58 -14.28 -7.54
C GLY A 2 -0.50 -15.18 -6.89
N PHE A 3 -0.10 -16.18 -6.10
CA PHE A 3 -1.03 -17.06 -5.37
C PHE A 3 -1.71 -16.40 -4.15
N LEU A 4 -1.12 -15.35 -3.55
CA LEU A 4 -1.71 -14.67 -2.39
C LEU A 4 -2.85 -13.74 -2.81
N ALA A 5 -2.69 -12.97 -3.90
CA ALA A 5 -3.81 -12.18 -4.44
C ALA A 5 -4.96 -13.08 -4.94
N TRP A 6 -4.63 -14.29 -5.40
CA TRP A 6 -5.60 -15.30 -5.81
C TRP A 6 -6.35 -15.95 -4.64
N SER A 7 -5.87 -15.78 -3.40
CA SER A 7 -6.50 -16.38 -2.22
C SER A 7 -7.93 -15.88 -2.00
N ILE A 8 -8.21 -14.62 -2.35
CA ILE A 8 -9.56 -14.05 -2.23
C ILE A 8 -10.51 -14.71 -3.23
N VAL A 9 -10.03 -14.96 -4.46
CA VAL A 9 -10.80 -15.70 -5.48
C VAL A 9 -11.05 -17.13 -5.03
N LEU A 10 -10.03 -17.82 -4.51
CA LEU A 10 -10.18 -19.16 -3.96
C LEU A 10 -11.14 -19.18 -2.78
N ALA A 11 -11.08 -18.20 -1.89
CA ALA A 11 -11.96 -18.11 -0.72
C ALA A 11 -13.46 -17.94 -1.09
N ASN A 12 -13.75 -17.38 -2.28
CA ASN A 12 -15.11 -17.36 -2.83
C ASN A 12 -15.57 -18.73 -3.35
N GLN A 13 -14.63 -19.61 -3.74
CA GLN A 13 -14.90 -20.87 -4.43
C GLN A 13 -14.78 -22.10 -3.53
N ASP A 14 -13.97 -22.04 -2.47
CA ASP A 14 -13.64 -23.17 -1.59
C ASP A 14 -14.50 -23.22 -0.31
N GLY A 15 -15.50 -22.36 -0.20
CA GLY A 15 -16.39 -22.28 0.96
C GLY A 15 -15.83 -21.50 2.14
N THR A 16 -14.64 -20.89 2.03
CA THR A 16 -14.06 -20.09 3.12
C THR A 16 -14.98 -18.94 3.53
N PHE A 17 -15.50 -18.17 2.57
CA PHE A 17 -16.45 -17.11 2.88
C PHE A 17 -17.88 -17.59 3.17
N ALA A 18 -18.24 -18.82 2.78
CA ALA A 18 -19.56 -19.39 3.08
C ALA A 18 -19.78 -19.65 4.58
N ARG A 19 -18.70 -19.67 5.37
CA ARG A 19 -18.72 -19.83 6.84
C ARG A 19 -18.88 -18.51 7.60
N VAL A 20 -18.83 -17.38 6.88
CA VAL A 20 -18.94 -16.05 7.46
C VAL A 20 -20.42 -15.64 7.53
N ALA A 21 -20.83 -14.94 8.57
CA ALA A 21 -22.21 -14.47 8.72
C ALA A 21 -22.61 -13.55 7.55
N ALA A 22 -23.84 -13.66 7.06
CA ALA A 22 -24.32 -12.88 5.91
C ALA A 22 -24.27 -11.35 6.13
N ALA A 23 -24.31 -10.89 7.39
CA ALA A 23 -24.21 -9.47 7.74
C ALA A 23 -22.76 -8.95 7.77
N ASP A 24 -21.77 -9.82 7.66
CA ASP A 24 -20.35 -9.44 7.70
C ASP A 24 -19.89 -8.94 6.33
N ALA A 25 -19.41 -7.70 6.28
CA ALA A 25 -18.94 -7.07 5.05
C ALA A 25 -17.51 -7.50 4.65
N THR A 26 -16.80 -8.27 5.48
CA THR A 26 -15.39 -8.64 5.25
C THR A 26 -15.17 -9.30 3.88
N PRO A 27 -15.95 -10.30 3.44
CA PRO A 27 -15.78 -10.89 2.11
C PRO A 27 -15.92 -9.86 0.98
N LEU A 28 -16.88 -8.96 1.08
CA LEU A 28 -17.10 -7.91 0.09
C LEU A 28 -15.91 -6.94 0.05
N LEU A 29 -15.44 -6.47 1.20
CA LEU A 29 -14.30 -5.56 1.31
C LEU A 29 -13.04 -6.15 0.71
N LEU A 30 -12.73 -7.42 1.05
CA LEU A 30 -11.57 -8.12 0.51
C LEU A 30 -11.66 -8.26 -1.02
N ASN A 31 -12.84 -8.58 -1.56
CA ASN A 31 -13.03 -8.67 -3.02
C ASN A 31 -12.85 -7.30 -3.72
N ILE A 32 -13.40 -6.22 -3.15
CA ILE A 32 -13.22 -4.86 -3.69
C ILE A 32 -11.74 -4.48 -3.71
N GLU A 33 -11.06 -4.64 -2.57
CA GLU A 33 -9.64 -4.33 -2.45
C GLU A 33 -8.78 -5.19 -3.39
N GLY A 34 -9.03 -6.50 -3.46
CA GLY A 34 -8.35 -7.40 -4.37
C GLY A 34 -8.53 -7.00 -5.83
N GLY A 35 -9.74 -6.60 -6.22
CA GLY A 35 -10.03 -6.05 -7.55
C GLY A 35 -9.28 -4.75 -7.85
N LEU A 36 -9.22 -3.81 -6.90
CA LEU A 36 -8.50 -2.55 -7.04
C LEU A 36 -6.98 -2.77 -7.19
N ILE A 37 -6.40 -3.71 -6.44
CA ILE A 37 -4.98 -4.08 -6.56
C ILE A 37 -4.72 -4.73 -7.92
N GLY A 38 -5.57 -5.68 -8.33
CA GLY A 38 -5.46 -6.36 -9.62
C GLY A 38 -5.53 -5.37 -10.79
N LEU A 39 -6.50 -4.46 -10.78
CA LEU A 39 -6.59 -3.36 -11.75
C LEU A 39 -5.33 -2.49 -11.73
N GLY A 40 -4.79 -2.19 -10.55
CA GLY A 40 -3.57 -1.42 -10.44
C GLY A 40 -2.35 -2.11 -11.03
N ALA A 41 -2.20 -3.42 -10.80
CA ALA A 41 -1.13 -4.20 -11.43
C ALA A 41 -1.25 -4.17 -12.96
N LEU A 42 -2.47 -4.33 -13.51
CA LEU A 42 -2.71 -4.25 -14.95
C LEU A 42 -2.37 -2.87 -15.53
N LEU A 43 -2.76 -1.79 -14.85
CA LEU A 43 -2.46 -0.42 -15.25
C LEU A 43 -0.95 -0.13 -15.25
N LEU A 44 -0.22 -0.65 -14.25
CA LEU A 44 1.24 -0.56 -14.20
C LEU A 44 1.89 -1.32 -15.37
N LEU A 45 1.47 -2.56 -15.62
CA LEU A 45 1.97 -3.37 -16.74
C LEU A 45 1.69 -2.70 -18.09
N ALA A 46 0.48 -2.18 -18.28
CA ALA A 46 0.08 -1.46 -19.48
C ALA A 46 0.88 -0.15 -19.70
N SER A 47 1.52 0.39 -18.65
CA SER A 47 2.36 1.58 -18.76
C SER A 47 3.81 1.29 -19.21
N ILE A 48 4.25 0.02 -19.20
CA ILE A 48 5.62 -0.38 -19.54
C ILE A 48 6.07 0.14 -20.91
N PRO A 49 5.30 -0.03 -22.02
CA PRO A 49 5.76 0.41 -23.33
C PRO A 49 6.02 1.92 -23.39
N ALA A 50 5.15 2.73 -22.76
CA ALA A 50 5.32 4.18 -22.70
C ALA A 50 6.54 4.57 -21.84
N VAL A 51 6.77 3.86 -20.74
CA VAL A 51 7.94 4.07 -19.88
C VAL A 51 9.25 3.71 -20.57
N LEU A 52 9.28 2.66 -21.39
CA LEU A 52 10.48 2.24 -22.11
C LEU A 52 10.84 3.17 -23.28
N ARG A 53 9.87 3.88 -23.85
CA ARG A 53 10.08 4.83 -24.96
C ARG A 53 10.55 6.21 -24.52
N ARG A 54 10.49 6.52 -23.22
CA ARG A 54 10.82 7.86 -22.71
C ARG A 54 12.33 8.14 -22.84
N PRO A 55 12.75 9.31 -23.36
CA PRO A 55 14.15 9.70 -23.30
C PRO A 55 14.59 9.86 -21.84
N ALA A 56 15.69 9.20 -21.46
CA ALA A 56 16.26 9.29 -20.11
C ALA A 56 17.39 10.33 -20.09
N GLY A 57 17.15 11.47 -19.43
CA GLY A 57 18.18 12.47 -19.14
C GLY A 57 18.88 12.21 -17.80
N PRO A 58 20.06 12.81 -17.56
CA PRO A 58 20.71 12.77 -16.26
C PRO A 58 19.81 13.42 -15.19
N LEU A 59 19.88 12.88 -13.98
CA LEU A 59 19.01 13.27 -12.88
C LEU A 59 19.84 13.64 -11.65
N PRO A 60 19.49 14.72 -10.92
CA PRO A 60 20.20 15.10 -9.71
C PRO A 60 20.04 14.02 -8.63
N LEU A 61 21.03 13.90 -7.75
CA LEU A 61 20.98 12.95 -6.63
C LEU A 61 19.80 13.26 -5.69
N ARG A 62 19.71 14.53 -5.27
CA ARG A 62 18.68 15.09 -4.39
C ARG A 62 17.66 15.87 -5.22
N SER A 63 16.48 16.11 -4.64
CA SER A 63 15.43 16.87 -5.34
C SER A 63 15.76 18.36 -5.46
N ASP A 64 15.26 18.97 -6.53
CA ASP A 64 15.25 20.42 -6.76
C ASP A 64 13.86 20.88 -7.27
N THR A 65 13.75 22.15 -7.68
CA THR A 65 12.49 22.74 -8.17
C THR A 65 12.07 22.21 -9.54
N GLY A 66 13.00 21.66 -10.33
CA GLY A 66 12.76 21.15 -11.68
C GLY A 66 12.42 19.66 -11.71
N ALA A 67 13.02 18.86 -10.81
CA ALA A 67 12.81 17.42 -10.78
C ALA A 67 12.96 16.80 -9.38
N TYR A 68 12.21 15.71 -9.15
CA TYR A 68 12.50 14.81 -8.03
C TYR A 68 13.87 14.15 -8.25
N GLY A 69 14.72 14.10 -7.23
CA GLY A 69 16.04 13.48 -7.32
C GLY A 69 16.01 11.96 -7.44
N ARG A 70 17.18 11.34 -7.65
CA ARG A 70 17.32 9.87 -7.64
C ARG A 70 16.95 9.28 -6.28
N LEU A 71 17.33 9.92 -5.17
CA LEU A 71 17.01 9.45 -3.83
C LEU A 71 15.49 9.41 -3.58
N ALA A 72 14.79 10.51 -3.85
CA ALA A 72 13.34 10.59 -3.66
C ALA A 72 12.57 9.57 -4.50
N ARG A 73 13.05 9.26 -5.71
CA ARG A 73 12.47 8.21 -6.57
C ARG A 73 12.82 6.81 -6.09
N GLY A 74 14.06 6.57 -5.66
CA GLY A 74 14.47 5.28 -5.08
C GLY A 74 13.62 4.94 -3.86
N LEU A 75 13.47 5.88 -2.93
CA LEU A 75 12.60 5.71 -1.76
C LEU A 75 11.13 5.47 -2.14
N HIS A 76 10.63 6.13 -3.20
CA HIS A 76 9.28 5.88 -3.71
C HIS A 76 9.09 4.44 -4.13
N TRP A 77 9.97 3.96 -5.01
CA TRP A 77 9.85 2.65 -5.62
C TRP A 77 10.12 1.54 -4.62
N ALA A 78 11.08 1.73 -3.71
CA ALA A 78 11.29 0.82 -2.59
C ALA A 78 10.03 0.69 -1.74
N ALA A 79 9.40 1.81 -1.34
CA ALA A 79 8.16 1.77 -0.59
C ALA A 79 7.02 1.10 -1.37
N ALA A 80 6.83 1.47 -2.65
CA ALA A 80 5.80 0.87 -3.50
C ALA A 80 5.99 -0.65 -3.67
N ALA A 81 7.24 -1.12 -3.82
CA ALA A 81 7.56 -2.54 -3.93
C ALA A 81 7.26 -3.34 -2.65
N LEU A 82 7.31 -2.70 -1.47
CA LEU A 82 6.94 -3.33 -0.20
C LEU A 82 5.46 -3.21 0.13
N ILE A 83 4.80 -2.11 -0.24
CA ILE A 83 3.37 -1.88 0.03
C ILE A 83 2.49 -2.94 -0.63
N ILE A 84 2.76 -3.30 -1.89
CA ILE A 84 1.97 -4.30 -2.63
C ILE A 84 1.94 -5.67 -1.93
N PRO A 85 3.09 -6.30 -1.61
CA PRO A 85 3.10 -7.56 -0.87
C PRO A 85 2.58 -7.41 0.57
N ALA A 86 2.87 -6.31 1.26
CA ALA A 86 2.34 -6.09 2.61
C ALA A 86 0.80 -6.04 2.63
N PHE A 87 0.20 -5.28 1.70
CA PHE A 87 -1.25 -5.15 1.59
C PHE A 87 -1.91 -6.51 1.27
N THR A 88 -1.44 -7.20 0.24
CA THR A 88 -1.97 -8.52 -0.15
C THR A 88 -1.78 -9.57 0.94
N MET A 89 -0.67 -9.53 1.67
CA MET A 89 -0.44 -10.41 2.82
C MET A 89 -1.38 -10.12 3.99
N GLY A 90 -1.70 -8.85 4.25
CA GLY A 90 -2.67 -8.47 5.28
C GLY A 90 -4.05 -9.06 4.99
N GLN A 91 -4.49 -8.98 3.74
CA GLN A 91 -5.74 -9.62 3.29
C GLN A 91 -5.69 -11.14 3.45
N PHE A 92 -4.57 -11.76 3.10
CA PHE A 92 -4.40 -13.20 3.23
C PHE A 92 -4.48 -13.68 4.69
N VAL A 93 -3.87 -12.96 5.63
CA VAL A 93 -3.95 -13.26 7.07
C VAL A 93 -5.38 -13.22 7.59
N THR A 94 -6.24 -12.36 7.02
CA THR A 94 -7.68 -12.29 7.34
C THR A 94 -8.45 -13.52 6.85
N VAL A 95 -8.05 -14.09 5.71
CA VAL A 95 -8.67 -15.31 5.14
C VAL A 95 -8.24 -16.57 5.88
N LEU A 96 -7.01 -16.61 6.39
CA LEU A 96 -6.48 -17.76 7.13
C LEU A 96 -7.21 -17.96 8.46
N ALA A 97 -7.60 -19.21 8.73
CA ALA A 97 -8.24 -19.59 9.98
C ALA A 97 -7.33 -19.29 11.20
N PRO A 98 -7.87 -18.78 12.31
CA PRO A 98 -7.13 -18.61 13.56
C PRO A 98 -6.48 -19.92 14.02
N GLY A 99 -5.30 -19.85 14.63
CA GLY A 99 -4.59 -21.00 15.17
C GLY A 99 -3.74 -21.81 14.19
N ARG A 100 -3.80 -21.54 12.88
CA ARG A 100 -2.86 -22.15 11.92
C ARG A 100 -1.45 -21.58 12.08
N ALA A 101 -0.44 -22.45 11.96
CA ALA A 101 0.96 -22.06 12.08
C ALA A 101 1.39 -21.07 10.99
N ASP A 102 1.00 -21.32 9.73
CA ASP A 102 1.32 -20.45 8.60
C ASP A 102 0.76 -19.03 8.77
N ARG A 103 -0.42 -18.89 9.39
CA ARG A 103 -1.00 -17.58 9.71
C ARG A 103 -0.10 -16.74 10.60
N ALA A 104 0.57 -17.35 11.58
CA ALA A 104 1.48 -16.64 12.47
C ALA A 104 2.69 -16.09 11.71
N ASP A 105 3.28 -16.90 10.81
CA ASP A 105 4.43 -16.51 10.00
C ASP A 105 4.09 -15.38 9.02
N PHE A 106 2.94 -15.46 8.35
CA PHE A 106 2.44 -14.39 7.47
C PHE A 106 2.13 -13.12 8.25
N LEU A 107 1.53 -13.21 9.44
CA LEU A 107 1.27 -12.04 10.28
C LEU A 107 2.57 -11.38 10.75
N ALA A 108 3.55 -12.17 11.21
CA ALA A 108 4.86 -11.67 11.60
C ALA A 108 5.56 -10.95 10.44
N THR A 109 5.54 -11.56 9.25
CA THR A 109 6.11 -10.97 8.03
C THR A 109 5.39 -9.69 7.64
N HIS A 110 4.05 -9.67 7.69
CA HIS A 110 3.24 -8.48 7.41
C HIS A 110 3.60 -7.31 8.35
N MET A 111 3.74 -7.58 9.65
CA MET A 111 4.12 -6.55 10.63
C MET A 111 5.52 -5.98 10.36
N LEU A 112 6.50 -6.83 10.04
CA LEU A 112 7.85 -6.40 9.69
C LEU A 112 7.89 -5.56 8.40
N LEU A 113 7.13 -5.97 7.39
CA LEU A 113 6.97 -5.17 6.16
C LEU A 113 6.33 -3.81 6.47
N GLY A 114 5.32 -3.77 7.34
CA GLY A 114 4.69 -2.53 7.79
C GLY A 114 5.68 -1.55 8.41
N LEU A 115 6.56 -2.03 9.31
CA LEU A 115 7.62 -1.20 9.90
C LEU A 115 8.68 -0.77 8.87
N ALA A 116 9.07 -1.65 7.96
CA ALA A 116 10.00 -1.29 6.88
C ALA A 116 9.42 -0.19 5.97
N ILE A 117 8.13 -0.27 5.63
CA ILE A 117 7.41 0.76 4.89
C ILE A 117 7.39 2.06 5.70
N ALA A 118 7.10 2.01 7.00
CA ALA A 118 7.10 3.18 7.87
C ALA A 118 8.45 3.91 7.85
N ALA A 119 9.56 3.16 7.95
CA ALA A 119 10.90 3.71 7.87
C ALA A 119 11.18 4.37 6.52
N LEU A 120 10.83 3.72 5.40
CA LEU A 120 11.01 4.30 4.07
C LEU A 120 10.16 5.56 3.85
N VAL A 121 8.94 5.57 4.38
CA VAL A 121 8.04 6.72 4.33
C VAL A 121 8.59 7.88 5.18
N ALA A 122 9.15 7.60 6.36
CA ALA A 122 9.79 8.61 7.19
C ALA A 122 11.00 9.24 6.50
N LEU A 123 11.88 8.43 5.91
CA LEU A 123 13.02 8.90 5.10
C LEU A 123 12.55 9.73 3.90
N ARG A 124 11.49 9.28 3.22
CA ARG A 124 10.88 9.99 2.10
C ARG A 124 10.31 11.34 2.51
N LEU A 125 9.66 11.41 3.67
CA LEU A 125 9.13 12.65 4.21
C LEU A 125 10.27 13.59 4.60
N GLY A 126 11.33 13.08 5.24
CA GLY A 126 12.53 13.85 5.55
C GLY A 126 13.15 14.49 4.30
N GLU A 127 13.32 13.73 3.22
CA GLU A 127 13.82 14.29 1.95
C GLU A 127 12.87 15.35 1.38
N ARG A 128 11.55 15.13 1.49
CA ARG A 128 10.56 16.09 1.00
C ARG A 128 10.53 17.38 1.82
N LEU A 129 10.79 17.32 3.11
CA LEU A 129 10.84 18.49 3.99
C LEU A 129 12.16 19.25 3.85
N ALA A 130 13.26 18.54 3.59
CA ALA A 130 14.59 19.14 3.46
C ALA A 130 14.85 19.76 2.07
N ARG A 131 14.08 19.38 1.05
CA ARG A 131 14.33 19.77 -0.35
C ARG A 131 13.10 20.40 -0.99
N PRO A 132 13.29 21.39 -1.90
CA PRO A 132 12.20 21.83 -2.74
C PRO A 132 11.72 20.66 -3.62
N ALA A 133 10.44 20.72 -3.98
CA ALA A 133 9.83 19.75 -4.88
C ALA A 133 9.25 20.47 -6.08
N PRO A 134 9.15 19.80 -7.24
CA PRO A 134 8.44 20.34 -8.39
C PRO A 134 7.03 20.80 -8.03
N ALA A 135 6.62 21.92 -8.64
CA ALA A 135 5.29 22.49 -8.42
C ALA A 135 4.21 21.47 -8.83
N ASN A 136 3.33 21.15 -7.89
CA ASN A 136 2.21 20.23 -8.12
C ASN A 136 0.88 20.95 -7.88
N PRO A 137 -0.15 20.71 -8.71
CA PRO A 137 -1.50 21.19 -8.45
C PRO A 137 -2.01 20.80 -7.06
N ARG A 138 -2.86 21.63 -6.46
CA ARG A 138 -3.41 21.41 -5.11
C ARG A 138 -4.01 20.00 -4.91
N PRO A 139 -4.81 19.44 -5.83
CA PRO A 139 -5.38 18.10 -5.66
C PRO A 139 -4.32 17.00 -5.54
N VAL A 140 -3.24 17.09 -6.33
CA VAL A 140 -2.12 16.14 -6.28
C VAL A 140 -1.41 16.21 -4.92
N ARG A 141 -1.21 17.41 -4.38
CA ARG A 141 -0.59 17.59 -3.07
C ARG A 141 -1.45 17.02 -1.95
N LEU A 142 -2.77 17.25 -2.00
CA LEU A 142 -3.72 16.71 -1.03
C LEU A 142 -3.77 15.18 -1.06
N ALA A 143 -3.84 14.58 -2.24
CA ALA A 143 -3.84 13.13 -2.39
C ALA A 143 -2.57 12.49 -1.79
N HIS A 144 -1.39 13.09 -2.03
CA HIS A 144 -0.15 12.60 -1.41
C HIS A 144 -0.14 12.79 0.11
N GLY A 145 -0.61 13.95 0.61
CA GLY A 145 -0.74 14.19 2.05
C GLY A 145 -1.62 13.15 2.73
N LEU A 146 -2.76 12.82 2.11
CA LEU A 146 -3.67 11.81 2.60
C LEU A 146 -3.07 10.40 2.53
N LEU A 147 -2.33 10.06 1.47
CA LEU A 147 -1.58 8.78 1.41
C LEU A 147 -0.58 8.65 2.56
N TYR A 148 0.16 9.71 2.89
CA TYR A 148 1.06 9.69 4.05
C TYR A 148 0.31 9.46 5.35
N ALA A 149 -0.79 10.18 5.57
CA ALA A 149 -1.61 10.04 6.77
C ALA A 149 -2.18 8.61 6.91
N LEU A 150 -2.69 8.04 5.81
CA LEU A 150 -3.23 6.67 5.81
C LEU A 150 -2.16 5.62 6.07
N LEU A 151 -0.97 5.74 5.47
CA LEU A 151 0.13 4.80 5.72
C LEU A 151 0.59 4.85 7.19
N ILE A 152 0.68 6.05 7.77
CA ILE A 152 0.98 6.22 9.19
C ILE A 152 -0.12 5.61 10.05
N ALA A 153 -1.39 5.89 9.74
CA ALA A 153 -2.52 5.33 10.48
C ALA A 153 -2.56 3.80 10.43
N MET A 154 -2.24 3.18 9.29
CA MET A 154 -2.13 1.73 9.16
C MET A 154 -1.06 1.15 10.08
N VAL A 155 0.12 1.78 10.15
CA VAL A 155 1.22 1.32 11.02
C VAL A 155 0.85 1.47 12.50
N LEU A 156 0.28 2.61 12.90
CA LEU A 156 -0.10 2.87 14.28
C LEU A 156 -1.21 1.92 14.74
N THR A 157 -2.25 1.74 13.92
CA THR A 157 -3.33 0.80 14.24
C THR A 157 -2.84 -0.65 14.26
N GLY A 158 -1.92 -1.04 13.37
CA GLY A 158 -1.29 -2.36 13.38
C GLY A 158 -0.46 -2.60 14.64
N LEU A 159 0.33 -1.61 15.08
CA LEU A 159 1.11 -1.70 16.33
C LEU A 159 0.23 -1.79 17.59
N ALA A 160 -0.94 -1.13 17.59
CA ALA A 160 -1.91 -1.22 18.68
C ALA A 160 -2.65 -2.58 18.74
N LEU A 161 -2.61 -3.35 17.65
CA LEU A 161 -3.19 -4.69 17.54
C LEU A 161 -2.15 -5.81 17.60
N ALA A 162 -0.86 -5.47 17.59
CA ALA A 162 0.21 -6.44 17.56
C ALA A 162 0.17 -7.32 18.82
N PRO A 163 0.22 -8.67 18.69
CA PRO A 163 0.12 -9.58 19.83
C PRO A 163 1.36 -9.54 20.74
N ALA A 164 2.46 -8.99 20.23
CA ALA A 164 3.72 -8.81 20.94
C ALA A 164 4.46 -7.60 20.35
N PRO A 165 5.45 -7.03 21.06
CA PRO A 165 6.28 -5.96 20.53
C PRO A 165 6.99 -6.36 19.23
N VAL A 166 6.93 -5.49 18.22
CA VAL A 166 7.59 -5.69 16.93
C VAL A 166 8.86 -4.84 16.92
N LEU A 167 10.03 -5.48 16.95
CA LEU A 167 11.33 -4.78 17.12
C LEU A 167 11.37 -3.89 18.38
N GLY A 168 10.72 -4.32 19.45
CA GLY A 168 10.60 -3.56 20.71
C GLY A 168 9.56 -2.43 20.69
N LEU A 169 8.88 -2.20 19.57
CA LEU A 169 7.81 -1.22 19.45
C LEU A 169 6.45 -1.87 19.77
N SER A 170 5.67 -1.22 20.62
CA SER A 170 4.28 -1.57 20.88
C SER A 170 3.47 -0.32 21.20
N LEU A 171 2.18 -0.36 20.91
CA LEU A 171 1.24 0.69 21.32
C LEU A 171 0.18 0.08 22.23
N PRO A 172 -0.39 0.87 23.17
CA PRO A 172 -1.49 0.38 23.97
C PRO A 172 -2.70 0.04 23.08
N PRO A 173 -3.53 -0.93 23.47
CA PRO A 173 -4.77 -1.23 22.76
C PRO A 173 -5.64 0.03 22.62
N ALA A 174 -6.23 0.22 21.44
CA ALA A 174 -7.13 1.34 21.17
C ALA A 174 -8.51 0.82 20.71
N PRO A 175 -9.63 1.37 21.24
CA PRO A 175 -10.98 0.83 20.99
C PRO A 175 -11.40 0.72 19.52
N LEU A 176 -10.82 1.55 18.65
CA LEU A 176 -11.15 1.58 17.21
C LEU A 176 -10.08 0.93 16.33
N ALA A 177 -8.95 0.48 16.88
CA ALA A 177 -7.83 0.01 16.07
C ALA A 177 -8.23 -1.16 15.17
N ALA A 178 -8.97 -2.14 15.69
CA ALA A 178 -9.41 -3.31 14.93
C ALA A 178 -10.31 -2.92 13.75
N SER A 179 -11.38 -2.15 14.01
CA SER A 179 -12.34 -1.72 12.99
C SER A 179 -11.70 -0.82 11.92
N LEU A 180 -10.73 0.00 12.31
CA LEU A 180 -9.99 0.85 11.39
C LEU A 180 -9.00 0.02 10.54
N HIS A 181 -8.19 -0.84 11.17
CA HIS A 181 -7.12 -1.58 10.52
C HIS A 181 -7.63 -2.67 9.57
N HIS A 182 -8.68 -3.39 9.95
CA HIS A 182 -9.27 -4.48 9.16
C HIS A 182 -10.44 -4.03 8.26
N GLY A 183 -10.82 -2.74 8.30
CA GLY A 183 -11.99 -2.23 7.60
C GLY A 183 -11.71 -0.91 6.86
N ALA A 184 -11.90 0.22 7.54
CA ALA A 184 -11.95 1.51 6.87
C ALA A 184 -10.62 1.94 6.23
N LEU A 185 -9.49 1.76 6.92
CA LEU A 185 -8.19 2.22 6.44
C LEU A 185 -7.69 1.48 5.19
N PRO A 186 -7.71 0.14 5.10
CA PRO A 186 -7.25 -0.56 3.89
C PRO A 186 -8.13 -0.24 2.68
N LEU A 187 -9.45 -0.11 2.84
CA LEU A 187 -10.34 0.33 1.76
C LEU A 187 -9.99 1.75 1.27
N LEU A 188 -9.85 2.71 2.18
CA LEU A 188 -9.48 4.09 1.84
C LEU A 188 -8.11 4.15 1.17
N LEU A 189 -7.16 3.36 1.65
CA LEU A 189 -5.83 3.23 1.05
C LEU A 189 -5.91 2.65 -0.36
N ALA A 190 -6.71 1.59 -0.59
CA ALA A 190 -6.89 0.98 -1.90
C ALA A 190 -7.53 1.93 -2.91
N LEU A 191 -8.57 2.67 -2.50
CA LEU A 191 -9.22 3.69 -3.33
C LEU A 191 -8.28 4.83 -3.70
N LEU A 192 -7.54 5.36 -2.72
CA LEU A 192 -6.61 6.44 -2.96
C LEU A 192 -5.40 5.99 -3.78
N PHE A 193 -4.94 4.75 -3.61
CA PHE A 193 -3.93 4.12 -4.43
C PHE A 193 -4.39 3.98 -5.89
N ALA A 194 -5.63 3.50 -6.11
CA ALA A 194 -6.21 3.41 -7.45
C ALA A 194 -6.29 4.79 -8.13
N GLY A 195 -6.74 5.82 -7.40
CA GLY A 195 -6.77 7.19 -7.89
C GLY A 195 -5.38 7.76 -8.19
N HIS A 196 -4.40 7.51 -7.32
CA HIS A 196 -3.00 7.88 -7.52
C HIS A 196 -2.44 7.25 -8.80
N LEU A 197 -2.67 5.96 -9.00
CA LEU A 197 -2.18 5.23 -10.15
C LEU A 197 -2.85 5.66 -11.46
N ALA A 198 -4.16 5.87 -11.46
CA ALA A 198 -4.88 6.41 -12.61
C ALA A 198 -4.31 7.78 -13.03
N GLY A 199 -4.03 8.65 -12.05
CA GLY A 199 -3.34 9.92 -12.28
C GLY A 199 -1.95 9.75 -12.89
N ALA A 200 -1.15 8.79 -12.38
CA ALA A 200 0.19 8.49 -12.89
C ALA A 200 0.16 7.97 -14.33
N VAL A 201 -0.72 7.01 -14.64
CA VAL A 201 -0.87 6.46 -16.00
C VAL A 201 -1.35 7.54 -16.98
N LYS A 202 -2.28 8.39 -16.57
CA LYS A 202 -2.72 9.53 -17.38
C LYS A 202 -1.56 10.48 -17.69
N ALA A 203 -0.69 10.76 -16.72
CA ALA A 203 0.49 11.59 -16.93
C ALA A 203 1.49 10.93 -17.89
N ILE A 204 1.78 9.63 -17.72
CA ILE A 204 2.68 8.86 -18.59
C ILE A 204 2.20 8.90 -20.05
N ARG A 205 0.90 8.69 -20.29
CA ARG A 205 0.32 8.72 -21.65
C ARG A 205 0.45 10.09 -22.33
N ARG A 206 0.29 11.18 -21.58
CA ARG A 206 0.45 12.55 -22.09
C ARG A 206 1.89 12.87 -22.49
N MET A 207 2.88 12.21 -21.90
CA MET A 207 4.29 12.39 -22.24
C MET A 207 4.74 11.56 -23.45
N ALA A 208 3.95 10.55 -23.82
CA ALA A 208 4.26 9.63 -24.92
C ALA A 208 3.53 9.95 -26.23
N ALA A 209 2.62 10.93 -26.20
CA ALA A 209 1.93 11.49 -27.36
C ALA A 209 2.66 12.74 -27.83
#